data_AF-A0A9P5L8F4-F1
#
_entry.id   AF-A0A9P5L8F4-F1
#
_cell.length_a   1.000
_cell.length_b   1.000
_cell.length_c   1.000
_cell.angle_alpha   90.00
_cell.angle_beta   90.00
_cell.angle_gamma   90.00
#
_symmetry.space_group_name_H-M   'P 1'
#
loop_
_entity.id
_entity.type
_entity.pdbx_description
1 polymer ?
#
loop_
_entity_poly.entity_id
_entity_poly.type
_entity_poly.pdbx_seq_one_letter_code
_entity_poly.pdbx_strand_id
1 'polypeptide(L)'
;MTAYLEITLSWLFKNFRGRDDKAFTTNPAFASHPEPTLQVTSPDCGADGATLSKGYIAGGKVLIPELKWETVEGVKEWLVVNEDFDAPLPKPICHGIYVGVPAEKLSLGNEDFQPAAGASSTQLKGGFSYGMTRNGKLYTPPRPLINHGFHRYFWFVVGLNEPLDPEFVASKPSREAVAAKIDGRVVAWGRWMGQCERKWE
;
A
#
# COMPACT_ATOMS: atom_id res chain seq x y z
N MET A 1 27.73 12.44 10.07
CA MET A 1 27.12 12.47 11.43
C MET A 1 25.73 11.82 11.44
N THR A 2 24.82 12.23 10.55
CA THR A 2 23.46 11.64 10.38
C THR A 2 23.46 10.16 10.05
N ALA A 3 24.37 9.72 9.19
CA ALA A 3 24.63 8.33 8.87
C ALA A 3 24.85 7.42 10.10
N TYR A 4 25.77 7.83 10.98
CA TYR A 4 26.09 7.08 12.19
C TYR A 4 24.89 7.00 13.13
N LEU A 5 24.11 8.09 13.26
CA LEU A 5 22.87 8.08 14.01
C LEU A 5 21.85 7.09 13.43
N GLU A 6 21.65 7.08 12.10
CA GLU A 6 20.73 6.16 11.42
C GLU A 6 21.15 4.70 11.61
N ILE A 7 22.45 4.38 11.52
CA ILE A 7 22.98 3.04 11.77
C ILE A 7 22.76 2.64 13.25
N THR A 8 23.06 3.53 14.20
CA THR A 8 22.85 3.26 15.63
C THR A 8 21.38 2.95 15.91
N LEU A 9 20.44 3.72 15.34
CA LEU A 9 19.01 3.45 15.43
C LEU A 9 18.66 2.10 14.79
N SER A 10 19.26 1.76 13.66
CA SER A 10 19.02 0.47 12.99
C SER A 10 19.45 -0.71 13.83
N TRP A 11 20.57 -0.60 14.55
CA TRP A 11 20.99 -1.61 15.51
C TRP A 11 20.04 -1.71 16.71
N LEU A 12 19.67 -0.56 17.29
CA LEU A 12 18.76 -0.52 18.44
C LEU A 12 17.39 -1.14 18.12
N PHE A 13 16.89 -0.88 16.91
CA PHE A 13 15.57 -1.32 16.46
C PHE A 13 15.58 -2.57 15.58
N LYS A 14 16.70 -3.29 15.45
CA LYS A 14 16.85 -4.44 14.54
C LYS A 14 15.72 -5.48 14.63
N ASN A 15 15.18 -5.71 15.84
CA ASN A 15 14.10 -6.67 16.10
C ASN A 15 12.70 -6.03 16.10
N PHE A 16 12.63 -4.70 15.95
CA PHE A 16 11.39 -3.94 15.93
C PHE A 16 10.81 -3.93 14.51
N ARG A 17 10.25 -5.08 14.14
CA ARG A 17 9.68 -5.37 12.81
C ARG A 17 8.55 -6.39 12.94
N GLY A 18 7.95 -6.80 11.82
CA GLY A 18 6.96 -7.89 11.82
C GLY A 18 5.66 -7.55 12.52
N ARG A 19 5.06 -6.39 12.19
CA ARG A 19 3.75 -5.95 12.72
C ARG A 19 2.57 -6.58 11.97
N ASP A 20 2.73 -7.84 11.55
CA ASP A 20 1.78 -8.60 10.75
C ASP A 20 0.42 -8.74 11.48
N ASP A 21 0.44 -8.82 12.82
CA ASP A 21 -0.75 -8.86 13.68
C ASP A 21 -1.65 -7.61 13.56
N LYS A 22 -1.09 -6.51 13.04
CA LYS A 22 -1.76 -5.21 12.88
C LYS A 22 -1.94 -4.82 11.42
N ALA A 23 -1.76 -5.76 10.49
CA ALA A 23 -1.96 -5.54 9.05
C ALA A 23 -3.36 -4.99 8.76
N PHE A 24 -3.53 -4.32 7.63
CA PHE A 24 -4.83 -3.82 7.20
C PHE A 24 -5.88 -4.94 7.10
N THR A 25 -5.45 -6.14 6.76
CA THR A 25 -6.29 -7.32 6.58
C THR A 25 -6.66 -8.02 7.89
N THR A 26 -6.11 -7.61 9.05
CA THR A 26 -6.53 -8.15 10.36
C THR A 26 -7.72 -7.38 10.96
N ASN A 27 -8.22 -6.35 10.26
CA ASN A 27 -9.42 -5.63 10.69
C ASN A 27 -10.69 -6.50 10.59
N PRO A 28 -11.72 -6.23 11.42
CA PRO A 28 -12.99 -6.97 11.40
C PRO A 28 -13.66 -7.11 10.03
N ALA A 29 -13.47 -6.13 9.14
CA ALA A 29 -13.99 -6.14 7.77
C ALA A 29 -13.59 -7.39 6.96
N PHE A 30 -12.50 -8.06 7.33
CA PHE A 30 -11.99 -9.27 6.67
C PHE A 30 -12.45 -10.56 7.35
N ALA A 31 -13.27 -10.51 8.41
CA ALA A 31 -13.66 -11.69 9.17
C ALA A 31 -14.35 -12.78 8.32
N SER A 32 -15.12 -12.38 7.31
CA SER A 32 -15.75 -13.31 6.35
C SER A 32 -14.79 -13.85 5.29
N HIS A 33 -13.63 -13.22 5.11
CA HIS A 33 -12.60 -13.55 4.13
C HIS A 33 -11.21 -13.51 4.78
N PRO A 34 -10.90 -14.40 5.73
CA PRO A 34 -9.67 -14.31 6.53
C PRO A 34 -8.39 -14.56 5.73
N GLU A 35 -8.49 -15.29 4.62
CA GLU A 35 -7.37 -15.64 3.75
C GLU A 35 -7.49 -14.97 2.38
N PRO A 36 -6.36 -14.64 1.72
CA PRO A 36 -6.38 -14.07 0.37
C PRO A 36 -6.83 -15.12 -0.64
N THR A 37 -7.82 -14.76 -1.46
CA THR A 37 -8.38 -15.61 -2.52
C THR A 37 -8.08 -15.09 -3.92
N LEU A 38 -7.68 -13.82 -4.04
CA LEU A 38 -7.33 -13.17 -5.30
C LEU A 38 -5.83 -13.23 -5.54
N GLN A 39 -5.42 -13.64 -6.75
CA GLN A 39 -4.03 -13.51 -7.16
C GLN A 39 -3.74 -12.05 -7.57
N VAL A 40 -2.72 -11.47 -6.94
CA VAL A 40 -2.19 -10.15 -7.29
C VAL A 40 -0.73 -10.32 -7.73
N THR A 41 -0.38 -9.70 -8.84
CA THR A 41 0.96 -9.79 -9.44
C THR A 41 1.52 -8.40 -9.70
N SER A 42 2.85 -8.31 -9.84
CA SER A 42 3.54 -7.10 -10.26
C SER A 42 4.45 -7.38 -11.45
N PRO A 43 3.98 -7.15 -12.69
CA PRO A 43 4.73 -7.50 -13.90
C PRO A 43 6.10 -6.83 -14.02
N ASP A 44 6.22 -5.59 -13.52
CA ASP A 44 7.43 -4.78 -13.61
C ASP A 44 8.45 -5.09 -12.50
N CYS A 45 7.99 -5.53 -11.32
CA CYS A 45 8.85 -5.86 -10.18
C CYS A 45 9.18 -7.36 -10.08
N GLY A 46 8.28 -8.24 -10.54
CA GLY A 46 8.43 -9.69 -10.51
C GLY A 46 7.50 -10.40 -9.52
N ALA A 47 7.86 -11.64 -9.16
CA ALA A 47 7.07 -12.49 -8.27
C ALA A 47 6.94 -11.91 -6.84
N ASP A 48 6.02 -12.47 -6.02
CA ASP A 48 5.92 -12.13 -4.61
C ASP A 48 7.27 -12.37 -3.90
N GLY A 49 7.72 -11.39 -3.13
CA GLY A 49 9.05 -11.36 -2.51
C GLY A 49 10.17 -10.77 -3.39
N ALA A 50 9.84 -10.20 -4.56
CA ALA A 50 10.84 -9.56 -5.41
C ALA A 50 11.54 -8.39 -4.73
N THR A 51 12.84 -8.25 -4.99
CA THR A 51 13.64 -7.12 -4.51
C THR A 51 13.41 -5.91 -5.41
N LEU A 52 12.87 -4.84 -4.82
CA LEU A 52 12.59 -3.59 -5.52
C LEU A 52 13.88 -2.90 -5.99
N SER A 53 13.90 -2.50 -7.26
CA SER A 53 15.03 -1.77 -7.85
C SER A 53 15.12 -0.34 -7.32
N LYS A 54 16.24 0.34 -7.59
CA LYS A 54 16.46 1.74 -7.19
C LYS A 54 15.35 2.69 -7.66
N GLY A 55 14.62 2.37 -8.74
CA GLY A 55 13.50 3.18 -9.25
C GLY A 55 12.32 3.29 -8.29
N TYR A 56 12.08 2.28 -7.45
CA TYR A 56 10.92 2.16 -6.57
C TYR A 56 11.21 2.59 -5.13
N ILE A 57 12.47 2.90 -4.79
CA ILE A 57 12.88 3.31 -3.44
C ILE A 57 13.16 4.82 -3.38
N ALA A 58 13.15 5.37 -2.17
CA ALA A 58 13.47 6.78 -1.95
C ALA A 58 14.89 7.11 -2.44
N GLY A 59 15.02 8.23 -3.15
CA GLY A 59 16.26 8.63 -3.83
C GLY A 59 16.35 8.19 -5.30
N GLY A 60 15.41 7.35 -5.77
CA GLY A 60 15.22 7.05 -7.19
C GLY A 60 14.09 7.85 -7.83
N LYS A 61 13.45 7.24 -8.84
CA LYS A 61 12.31 7.82 -9.57
C LYS A 61 11.00 7.83 -8.75
N VAL A 62 10.93 7.05 -7.67
CA VAL A 62 9.75 6.90 -6.81
C VAL A 62 8.55 6.34 -7.60
N LEU A 63 8.82 5.27 -8.37
CA LEU A 63 7.77 4.53 -9.08
C LEU A 63 6.90 3.75 -8.09
N ILE A 64 5.63 3.60 -8.43
CA ILE A 64 4.72 2.65 -7.78
C ILE A 64 4.78 1.34 -8.58
N PRO A 65 4.95 0.16 -7.94
CA PRO A 65 4.85 -1.14 -8.60
C PRO A 65 3.57 -1.25 -9.42
N GLU A 66 3.68 -1.73 -10.66
CA GLU A 66 2.49 -2.10 -11.42
C GLU A 66 1.79 -3.24 -10.67
N LEU A 67 0.48 -3.15 -10.53
CA LEU A 67 -0.33 -4.19 -9.90
C LEU A 67 -1.32 -4.71 -10.91
N LYS A 68 -1.49 -6.04 -10.96
CA LYS A 68 -2.47 -6.70 -11.83
C LYS A 68 -3.16 -7.84 -11.11
N TRP A 69 -4.46 -7.95 -11.33
CA TRP A 69 -5.32 -8.97 -10.74
C TRP A 69 -6.43 -9.35 -11.74
N GLU A 70 -7.29 -10.29 -11.34
CA GLU A 70 -8.39 -10.77 -12.16
C GLU A 70 -9.74 -10.25 -11.68
N THR A 71 -10.73 -10.26 -12.56
CA THR A 71 -12.11 -9.91 -12.19
C THR A 71 -12.66 -10.91 -11.17
N VAL A 72 -13.49 -10.41 -10.25
CA VAL A 72 -14.18 -11.23 -9.25
C VAL A 72 -15.65 -10.85 -9.26
N GLU A 73 -16.53 -11.86 -9.30
CA GLU A 73 -17.96 -11.65 -9.28
C GLU A 73 -18.40 -10.93 -7.98
N GLY A 74 -19.34 -10.00 -8.11
CA GLY A 74 -19.86 -9.23 -6.98
C GLY A 74 -19.03 -8.00 -6.63
N VAL A 75 -17.82 -7.82 -7.16
CA VAL A 75 -17.04 -6.60 -6.95
C VAL A 75 -17.63 -5.42 -7.72
N LYS A 76 -17.85 -4.31 -7.02
CA LYS A 76 -18.36 -3.02 -7.54
C LYS A 76 -17.33 -1.90 -7.45
N GLU A 77 -16.31 -2.06 -6.63
CA GLU A 77 -15.20 -1.12 -6.47
C GLU A 77 -13.99 -1.85 -5.91
N TRP A 78 -12.77 -1.44 -6.30
CA TRP A 78 -11.53 -1.91 -5.70
C TRP A 78 -10.96 -0.89 -4.72
N LEU A 79 -10.26 -1.40 -3.71
CA LEU A 79 -9.44 -0.67 -2.77
C LEU A 79 -8.01 -1.23 -2.85
N VAL A 80 -7.02 -0.34 -2.92
CA VAL A 80 -5.61 -0.74 -2.87
C VAL A 80 -4.92 -0.10 -1.66
N VAL A 81 -4.21 -0.91 -0.87
CA VAL A 81 -3.49 -0.46 0.33
C VAL A 81 -2.05 -0.94 0.29
N ASN A 82 -1.09 -0.05 0.55
CA ASN A 82 0.32 -0.39 0.68
C ASN A 82 0.82 -0.17 2.11
N GLU A 83 1.39 -1.22 2.72
CA GLU A 83 1.90 -1.18 4.08
C GLU A 83 3.33 -1.71 4.23
N ASP A 84 4.11 -1.07 5.11
CA ASP A 84 5.39 -1.57 5.60
C ASP A 84 5.21 -2.11 7.02
N PHE A 85 5.43 -3.43 7.19
CA PHE A 85 5.26 -4.13 8.47
C PHE A 85 6.53 -4.11 9.32
N ASP A 86 7.65 -3.76 8.70
CA ASP A 86 8.99 -3.89 9.26
C ASP A 86 9.62 -2.54 9.61
N ALA A 87 8.90 -1.45 9.35
CA ALA A 87 9.19 -0.14 9.91
C ALA A 87 9.32 -0.23 11.43
N PRO A 88 10.33 0.45 12.04
CA PRO A 88 10.57 0.38 13.47
C PRO A 88 9.58 1.24 14.26
N LEU A 89 8.28 0.93 14.13
CA LEU A 89 7.16 1.61 14.75
C LEU A 89 6.14 0.58 15.32
N PRO A 90 5.28 0.98 16.29
CA PRO A 90 4.36 0.05 16.95
C PRO A 90 3.26 -0.52 16.04
N LYS A 91 3.03 0.10 14.88
CA LYS A 91 2.01 -0.27 13.89
C LYS A 91 2.62 -0.23 12.48
N PRO A 92 2.09 -1.00 11.52
CA PRO A 92 2.44 -0.88 10.11
C PRO A 92 2.33 0.56 9.62
N ILE A 93 3.19 0.93 8.69
CA ILE A 93 3.12 2.24 8.06
C ILE A 93 2.36 2.13 6.77
N CYS A 94 1.28 2.90 6.64
CA CYS A 94 0.58 3.08 5.37
C CYS A 94 1.43 3.96 4.44
N HIS A 95 1.96 3.33 3.40
CA HIS A 95 2.75 3.97 2.34
C HIS A 95 1.86 4.51 1.22
N GLY A 96 0.68 3.94 1.03
CA GLY A 96 -0.33 4.38 0.06
C GLY A 96 -1.69 3.75 0.38
N ILE A 97 -2.77 4.48 0.11
CA ILE A 97 -4.13 3.96 0.18
C ILE A 97 -4.96 4.63 -0.92
N TYR A 98 -5.65 3.82 -1.71
CA TYR A 98 -6.32 4.26 -2.94
C TYR A 98 -7.75 3.72 -2.93
N VAL A 99 -8.72 4.65 -2.89
CA VAL A 99 -10.15 4.41 -2.73
C VAL A 99 -10.89 4.82 -3.99
N GLY A 100 -12.03 4.20 -4.29
CA GLY A 100 -12.78 4.53 -5.51
C GLY A 100 -12.17 3.95 -6.79
N VAL A 101 -11.39 2.86 -6.72
CA VAL A 101 -10.83 2.24 -7.94
C VAL A 101 -11.96 1.55 -8.70
N PRO A 102 -12.24 1.92 -9.97
CA PRO A 102 -13.37 1.38 -10.71
C PRO A 102 -13.31 -0.15 -10.86
N ALA A 103 -14.43 -0.86 -10.79
CA ALA A 103 -14.50 -2.32 -10.84
C ALA A 103 -13.87 -2.92 -12.11
N GLU A 104 -13.99 -2.22 -13.23
CA GLU A 104 -13.44 -2.59 -14.53
C GLU A 104 -11.90 -2.48 -14.59
N LYS A 105 -11.28 -1.80 -13.61
CA LYS A 105 -9.84 -1.62 -13.57
C LYS A 105 -9.19 -2.82 -12.90
N LEU A 106 -8.47 -3.61 -13.70
CA LEU A 106 -7.79 -4.84 -13.28
C LEU A 106 -6.26 -4.70 -13.27
N SER A 107 -5.77 -3.50 -13.52
CA SER A 107 -4.36 -3.14 -13.40
C SER A 107 -4.18 -1.67 -13.02
N LEU A 108 -3.17 -1.38 -12.21
CA LEU A 108 -2.74 -0.01 -11.88
C LEU A 108 -1.29 0.18 -12.32
N GLY A 109 -1.06 1.16 -13.19
CA GLY A 109 0.25 1.59 -13.67
C GLY A 109 0.62 2.99 -13.18
N ASN A 110 1.86 3.42 -13.44
CA ASN A 110 2.34 4.73 -12.98
C ASN A 110 1.57 5.91 -13.61
N GLU A 111 1.00 5.76 -14.81
CA GLU A 111 0.12 6.77 -15.41
C GLU A 111 -1.16 7.02 -14.62
N ASP A 112 -1.66 5.99 -13.92
CA ASP A 112 -2.90 6.08 -13.16
C ASP A 112 -2.75 6.95 -11.93
N PHE A 113 -1.55 6.97 -11.34
CA PHE A 113 -1.24 7.72 -10.12
C PHE A 113 -0.86 9.18 -10.39
N GLN A 114 -0.98 9.67 -11.62
CA GLN A 114 -0.80 11.08 -11.92
C GLN A 114 -2.00 11.89 -11.39
N PRO A 115 -1.80 13.08 -10.81
CA PRO A 115 -2.91 13.96 -10.44
C PRO A 115 -3.83 14.25 -11.63
N ALA A 116 -5.14 14.07 -11.43
CA ALA A 116 -6.15 14.38 -12.45
C ALA A 116 -6.52 15.87 -12.48
N ALA A 117 -6.42 16.54 -11.33
CA ALA A 117 -6.75 17.95 -11.16
C ALA A 117 -5.60 18.67 -10.43
N GLY A 118 -5.82 19.95 -10.10
CA GLY A 118 -4.83 20.79 -9.40
C GLY A 118 -4.34 20.20 -8.07
N ALA A 119 -3.28 20.81 -7.53
CA ALA A 119 -2.48 20.27 -6.42
C ALA A 119 -3.24 19.96 -5.10
N SER A 120 -4.45 20.50 -4.91
CA SER A 120 -5.30 20.25 -3.74
C SER A 120 -6.22 19.02 -3.88
N SER A 121 -6.37 18.47 -5.09
CA SER A 121 -7.23 17.32 -5.32
C SER A 121 -6.53 16.01 -4.96
N THR A 122 -7.30 15.06 -4.43
CA THR A 122 -6.85 13.67 -4.22
C THR A 122 -7.11 12.79 -5.44
N GLN A 123 -7.82 13.29 -6.45
CA GLN A 123 -8.19 12.54 -7.64
C GLN A 123 -7.00 12.29 -8.57
N LEU A 124 -6.96 11.07 -9.10
CA LEU A 124 -5.90 10.56 -9.95
C LEU A 124 -6.45 10.17 -11.31
N LYS A 125 -5.59 10.21 -12.33
CA LYS A 125 -5.99 9.95 -13.72
C LYS A 125 -6.58 8.56 -13.92
N GLY A 126 -6.24 7.61 -13.05
CA GLY A 126 -6.82 6.26 -13.04
C GLY A 126 -8.29 6.19 -12.59
N GLY A 127 -8.94 7.31 -12.26
CA GLY A 127 -10.36 7.36 -11.88
C GLY A 127 -10.63 7.14 -10.39
N PHE A 128 -9.60 7.21 -9.55
CA PHE A 128 -9.68 6.97 -8.11
C PHE A 128 -8.97 8.08 -7.32
N SER A 129 -9.07 8.03 -5.99
CA SER A 129 -8.44 9.01 -5.10
C SER A 129 -7.46 8.36 -4.13
N TYR A 130 -6.41 9.08 -3.74
CA TYR A 130 -5.53 8.65 -2.65
C TYR A 130 -6.01 9.20 -1.30
N GLY A 131 -5.86 8.38 -0.25
CA GLY A 131 -6.13 8.77 1.14
C GLY A 131 -4.89 9.27 1.88
N MET A 132 -4.98 9.34 3.20
CA MET A 132 -3.91 9.88 4.04
C MET A 132 -2.80 8.85 4.26
N THR A 133 -1.58 9.20 3.84
CA THR A 133 -0.34 8.51 4.20
C THR A 133 0.36 9.24 5.35
N ARG A 134 1.42 8.65 5.92
CA ARG A 134 2.15 9.23 7.07
C ARG A 134 2.65 10.66 6.85
N ASN A 135 2.99 11.03 5.62
CA ASN A 135 3.48 12.37 5.26
C ASN A 135 2.44 13.20 4.49
N GLY A 136 1.19 12.73 4.42
CA GLY A 136 0.10 13.39 3.70
C GLY A 136 0.25 13.40 2.17
N LYS A 137 1.19 12.65 1.59
CA LYS A 137 1.41 12.59 0.14
C LYS A 137 0.65 11.42 -0.48
N LEU A 138 0.59 11.41 -1.81
CA LEU A 138 0.04 10.32 -2.62
C LEU A 138 0.69 8.96 -2.31
N TYR A 139 2.02 8.96 -2.15
CA TYR A 139 2.80 7.77 -1.89
C TYR A 139 4.03 8.14 -1.06
N THR A 140 4.31 7.32 -0.04
CA THR A 140 5.58 7.38 0.68
C THR A 140 6.51 6.34 0.07
N PRO A 141 7.62 6.71 -0.57
CA PRO A 141 8.53 5.72 -1.12
C PRO A 141 9.20 4.88 -0.01
N PRO A 142 9.46 3.59 -0.26
CA PRO A 142 10.32 2.73 0.55
C PRO A 142 11.63 3.42 0.93
N ARG A 143 11.88 3.56 2.24
CA ARG A 143 13.12 4.10 2.80
C ARG A 143 13.46 3.39 4.11
N PRO A 144 13.78 2.09 4.08
CA PRO A 144 14.19 1.36 5.26
C PRO A 144 15.42 2.01 5.89
N LEU A 145 15.61 1.89 7.20
CA LEU A 145 16.82 2.43 7.83
C LEU A 145 18.06 1.66 7.32
N ILE A 146 19.21 2.34 7.25
CA ILE A 146 20.43 1.73 6.73
C ILE A 146 20.87 0.56 7.63
N ASN A 147 21.08 -0.63 7.03
CA ASN A 147 21.44 -1.88 7.69
C ASN A 147 20.37 -2.45 8.64
N HIS A 148 19.11 -2.00 8.55
CA HIS A 148 17.98 -2.58 9.31
C HIS A 148 17.48 -3.93 8.73
N GLY A 149 18.02 -4.33 7.57
CA GLY A 149 17.60 -5.50 6.81
C GLY A 149 16.41 -5.22 5.89
N PHE A 150 15.84 -6.28 5.31
CA PHE A 150 14.73 -6.18 4.36
C PHE A 150 13.42 -5.72 5.01
N HIS A 151 12.85 -4.65 4.52
CA HIS A 151 11.45 -4.31 4.80
C HIS A 151 10.55 -4.91 3.74
N ARG A 152 9.43 -5.48 4.16
CA ARG A 152 8.37 -6.00 3.31
C ARG A 152 7.31 -4.92 3.09
N TYR A 153 7.03 -4.64 1.83
CA TYR A 153 6.02 -3.69 1.37
C TYR A 153 4.87 -4.48 0.75
N PHE A 154 3.82 -4.68 1.54
CA PHE A 154 2.64 -5.42 1.12
C PHE A 154 1.68 -4.51 0.36
N TRP A 155 1.21 -4.98 -0.79
CA TRP A 155 0.17 -4.35 -1.59
C TRP A 155 -1.06 -5.23 -1.53
N PHE A 156 -2.10 -4.75 -0.86
CA PHE A 156 -3.39 -5.40 -0.77
C PHE A 156 -4.31 -4.85 -1.84
N VAL A 157 -4.98 -5.73 -2.57
CA VAL A 157 -6.09 -5.40 -3.47
C VAL A 157 -7.35 -6.02 -2.88
N VAL A 158 -8.35 -5.20 -2.61
CA VAL A 158 -9.57 -5.57 -1.89
C VAL A 158 -10.77 -5.22 -2.76
N GLY A 159 -11.60 -6.21 -3.08
CA GLY A 159 -12.84 -6.03 -3.82
C GLY A 159 -14.01 -5.78 -2.86
N LEU A 160 -14.77 -4.71 -3.12
CA LEU A 160 -15.92 -4.30 -2.33
C LEU A 160 -17.22 -4.60 -3.09
N ASN A 161 -18.26 -5.04 -2.37
CA ASN A 161 -19.60 -5.33 -2.94
C ASN A 161 -20.42 -4.08 -3.27
N GLU A 162 -20.02 -2.93 -2.76
CA GLU A 162 -20.67 -1.64 -2.98
C GLU A 162 -19.60 -0.55 -3.13
N PRO A 163 -19.83 0.46 -3.98
CA PRO A 163 -18.93 1.60 -4.09
C PRO A 163 -18.88 2.38 -2.78
N LEU A 164 -17.75 3.03 -2.53
CA LEU A 164 -17.62 3.96 -1.43
C LEU A 164 -18.37 5.25 -1.75
N ASP A 165 -18.82 5.92 -0.69
CA ASP A 165 -19.49 7.21 -0.82
C ASP A 165 -18.54 8.25 -1.49
N PRO A 166 -19.00 9.01 -2.50
CA PRO A 166 -18.14 9.97 -3.20
C PRO A 166 -17.54 11.06 -2.31
N GLU A 167 -18.26 11.53 -1.29
CA GLU A 167 -17.73 12.51 -0.33
C GLU A 167 -16.63 11.88 0.52
N PHE A 168 -16.82 10.62 0.93
CA PHE A 168 -15.79 9.84 1.61
C PHE A 168 -14.54 9.64 0.75
N VAL A 169 -14.69 9.29 -0.53
CA VAL A 169 -13.58 9.15 -1.49
C VAL A 169 -12.81 10.47 -1.64
N ALA A 170 -13.51 11.60 -1.67
CA ALA A 170 -12.90 12.92 -1.76
C ALA A 170 -12.25 13.40 -0.44
N SER A 171 -12.61 12.82 0.71
CA SER A 171 -12.21 13.30 2.05
C SER A 171 -10.74 13.03 2.44
N LYS A 172 -9.97 12.36 1.58
CA LYS A 172 -8.60 11.89 1.88
C LYS A 172 -8.57 11.01 3.14
N PRO A 173 -9.34 9.90 3.17
CA PRO A 173 -9.58 9.15 4.39
C PRO A 173 -8.29 8.52 4.96
N SER A 174 -8.23 8.38 6.28
CA SER A 174 -7.16 7.63 6.93
C SER A 174 -7.34 6.12 6.71
N ARG A 175 -6.25 5.36 6.91
CA ARG A 175 -6.28 3.90 6.96
C ARG A 175 -7.40 3.38 7.87
N GLU A 176 -7.52 3.91 9.08
CA GLU A 176 -8.53 3.51 10.06
C GLU A 176 -9.95 3.86 9.61
N ALA A 177 -10.13 5.03 9.00
CA ALA A 177 -11.42 5.44 8.46
C ALA A 177 -11.87 4.53 7.30
N VAL A 178 -10.94 4.14 6.42
CA VAL A 178 -11.21 3.17 5.36
C VAL A 178 -11.58 1.82 5.95
N ALA A 179 -10.80 1.30 6.91
CA ALA A 179 -11.08 0.02 7.57
C ALA A 179 -12.49 -0.02 8.20
N ALA A 180 -12.92 1.07 8.84
CA ALA A 180 -14.27 1.17 9.40
C ALA A 180 -15.35 1.26 8.30
N LYS A 181 -15.06 1.92 7.18
CA LYS A 181 -16.04 2.13 6.09
C LYS A 181 -16.30 0.86 5.27
N ILE A 182 -15.33 -0.05 5.20
CA ILE A 182 -15.45 -1.30 4.42
C ILE A 182 -15.98 -2.49 5.24
N ASP A 183 -16.35 -2.28 6.51
CA ASP A 183 -16.88 -3.36 7.35
C ASP A 183 -18.16 -3.97 6.74
N GLY A 184 -18.17 -5.30 6.60
CA GLY A 184 -19.24 -6.03 5.90
C GLY A 184 -19.29 -5.86 4.38
N ARG A 185 -18.30 -5.22 3.75
CA ARG A 185 -18.29 -4.93 2.30
C ARG A 185 -17.28 -5.74 1.49
N VAL A 186 -16.33 -6.40 2.15
CA VAL A 186 -15.26 -7.16 1.47
C VAL A 186 -15.84 -8.43 0.83
N VAL A 187 -15.54 -8.64 -0.46
CA VAL A 187 -15.96 -9.82 -1.25
C VAL A 187 -14.79 -10.76 -1.54
N ALA A 188 -13.64 -10.18 -1.85
CA ALA A 188 -12.40 -10.90 -2.10
C ALA A 188 -11.23 -9.96 -1.83
N TRP A 189 -10.07 -10.53 -1.54
CA TRP A 189 -8.85 -9.76 -1.49
C TRP A 189 -7.66 -10.63 -1.81
N GLY A 190 -6.57 -9.97 -2.18
CA GLY A 190 -5.30 -10.58 -2.52
C GLY A 190 -4.15 -9.69 -2.14
N ARG A 191 -2.93 -10.23 -2.25
CA ARG A 191 -1.71 -9.46 -1.98
C ARG A 191 -0.59 -9.76 -2.95
N TRP A 192 0.26 -8.76 -3.14
CA TRP A 192 1.61 -8.90 -3.65
C TRP A 192 2.58 -8.20 -2.69
N MET A 193 3.76 -8.75 -2.47
CA MET A 193 4.78 -8.18 -1.59
C MET A 193 6.08 -7.94 -2.36
N GLY A 194 6.57 -6.71 -2.29
CA GLY A 194 7.93 -6.36 -2.70
C GLY A 194 8.80 -6.09 -1.47
N GLN A 195 10.10 -6.30 -1.56
CA GLN A 195 11.02 -6.02 -0.46
C GLN A 195 12.18 -5.12 -0.88
N CYS A 196 12.71 -4.34 0.05
CA CYS A 196 13.98 -3.67 -0.15
C CYS A 196 14.75 -3.49 1.14
N GLU A 197 16.06 -3.31 1.00
CA GLU A 197 16.96 -2.97 2.09
C GLU A 197 17.86 -1.82 1.65
N ARG A 198 18.36 -1.05 2.63
CA ARG A 198 19.43 -0.07 2.40
C ARG A 198 20.68 -0.56 3.10
N LYS A 199 21.77 -0.73 2.36
CA LYS A 199 23.08 -1.05 2.93
C LYS A 199 23.95 0.19 3.01
N TRP A 200 24.80 0.22 4.02
CA TRP A 200 25.90 1.17 4.07
C TRP A 200 26.94 0.76 3.02
N GLU A 201 27.28 1.67 2.11
CA GLU A 201 28.36 1.52 1.13
C GLU A 201 29.65 2.15 1.66
#